data_AF-A0A7C9CP39-F1
#
_entry.id   AF-A0A7C9CP39-F1
#
_cell.length_a   1.000
_cell.length_b   1.000
_cell.length_c   1.000
_cell.angle_alpha   90.00
_cell.angle_beta   90.00
_cell.angle_gamma   90.00
#
_symmetry.space_group_name_H-M   'P 1'
#
loop_
_entity.id
_entity.type
_entity.pdbx_description
1 polymer ?
#
loop_
_entity_poly.entity_id
_entity_poly.type
_entity_poly.pdbx_seq_one_letter_code
_entity_poly.pdbx_strand_id
1 'polypeptide(L)'
;MMVSSVRLWALIGEVLMEMVGHTSIVYSIDSHISGLVVSGSEDCSAKIWKDGVCVQSIEHPGCVWDAKFLENGDIATACSDGVARIWTTHPDRMTDPIERESYSSQLYNYKISRKRVGGLKLEDLPGLDSLKVPGTSDGQTKV
;
A
#
# COMPACT_ATOMS: atom_id res chain seq x y z
N MET A 1 -15.68 0.19 8.56
CA MET A 1 -14.24 0.25 8.25
C MET A 1 -13.52 0.55 9.55
N MET A 2 -12.59 -0.31 9.95
CA MET A 2 -11.75 -0.05 11.12
C MET A 2 -10.66 0.94 10.65
N VAL A 3 -10.60 2.12 11.27
CA VAL A 3 -9.56 3.11 10.96
C VAL A 3 -8.47 2.92 12.01
N SER A 4 -7.25 2.68 11.57
CA SER A 4 -6.10 2.56 12.47
C SER A 4 -5.35 3.88 12.51
N SER A 5 -4.85 4.22 13.69
CA SER A 5 -4.08 5.44 13.90
C SER A 5 -2.74 5.14 14.56
N VAL A 6 -1.78 6.00 14.26
CA VAL A 6 -0.53 6.08 15.00
C VAL A 6 -0.66 7.24 15.99
N ARG A 7 -0.20 7.08 17.22
CA ARG A 7 -0.33 8.10 18.27
C ARG A 7 1.03 8.43 18.88
N LEU A 8 1.29 9.71 19.06
CA LEU A 8 2.40 10.21 19.88
C LEU A 8 1.86 10.46 21.29
N TRP A 9 2.57 9.92 22.27
CA TRP A 9 2.19 10.02 23.68
C TRP A 9 3.28 10.75 24.46
N ALA A 10 2.87 11.63 25.35
CA ALA A 10 3.72 12.07 26.44
C ALA A 10 3.95 10.89 27.40
N LEU A 11 5.10 10.86 28.07
CA LEU A 11 5.41 9.82 29.07
C LEU A 11 4.42 9.80 30.25
N ILE A 12 3.72 10.91 30.47
CA ILE A 12 2.63 11.03 31.46
C ILE A 12 1.31 10.40 31.00
N GLY A 13 1.24 9.85 29.78
CA GLY A 13 0.06 9.17 29.25
C GLY A 13 -0.91 10.06 28.47
N GLU A 14 -0.55 11.30 28.17
CA GLU A 14 -1.36 12.18 27.33
C GLU A 14 -1.09 11.94 25.85
N VAL A 15 -2.14 11.89 25.02
CA VAL A 15 -1.99 11.86 23.55
C VAL A 15 -1.62 13.26 23.09
N LEU A 16 -0.41 13.42 22.58
CA LEU A 16 0.08 14.68 22.03
C LEU A 16 -0.34 14.87 20.57
N MET A 17 -0.48 13.77 19.84
CA MET A 17 -0.81 13.79 18.41
C MET A 17 -1.41 12.46 17.97
N GLU A 18 -2.39 12.52 17.07
CA GLU A 18 -2.98 11.35 16.43
C GLU A 18 -2.87 11.49 14.90
N MET A 19 -2.26 10.48 14.28
CA MET A 19 -2.02 10.37 12.86
C MET A 19 -2.98 9.34 12.28
N VAL A 20 -4.08 9.82 11.73
CA VAL A 20 -5.17 8.99 11.17
C VAL A 20 -5.01 8.90 9.65
N GLY A 21 -5.08 7.69 9.11
CA GLY A 21 -5.08 7.51 7.65
C GLY A 21 -4.87 6.09 7.17
N HIS A 22 -4.32 5.20 8.00
CA HIS A 22 -4.25 3.78 7.67
C HIS A 22 -5.65 3.13 7.76
N THR A 23 -5.96 2.27 6.81
CA THR A 23 -7.28 1.62 6.72
C THR A 23 -7.27 0.17 7.21
N SER A 24 -6.14 -0.28 7.74
CA SER A 24 -5.97 -1.58 8.40
C SER A 24 -4.84 -1.51 9.42
N ILE A 25 -4.50 -2.66 10.01
CA ILE A 25 -3.49 -2.81 11.06
C ILE A 25 -2.17 -2.14 10.67
N VAL A 26 -1.60 -1.36 11.59
CA VAL A 26 -0.25 -0.80 11.48
C VAL A 26 0.71 -1.76 12.15
N TYR A 27 1.70 -2.27 11.41
CA TYR A 27 2.66 -3.25 11.91
C TYR A 27 3.94 -2.61 12.43
N SER A 28 4.32 -1.47 11.86
CA SER A 28 5.59 -0.83 12.13
C SER A 28 5.47 0.69 12.14
N ILE A 29 6.37 1.29 12.92
CA ILE A 29 6.60 2.73 12.97
C ILE A 29 8.10 2.97 13.14
N ASP A 30 8.57 4.10 12.61
CA ASP A 30 9.88 4.66 12.91
C ASP A 30 9.86 6.19 12.81
N SER A 31 10.80 6.88 13.45
CA SER A 31 10.89 8.33 13.47
C SER A 31 12.28 8.81 13.06
N HIS A 32 12.34 9.89 12.30
CA HIS A 32 13.58 10.52 11.87
C HIS A 32 13.84 11.83 12.63
N ILE A 33 15.11 12.23 12.75
CA ILE A 33 15.53 13.47 13.43
C ILE A 33 14.94 14.74 12.79
N SER A 34 14.50 14.68 11.53
CA SER A 34 13.77 15.77 10.87
C SER A 34 12.32 15.96 11.38
N GLY A 35 11.87 15.09 12.27
CA GLY A 35 10.48 15.05 12.75
C GLY A 35 9.51 14.41 11.77
N LEU A 36 10.00 13.63 10.80
CA LEU A 36 9.17 12.74 10.00
C LEU A 36 8.94 11.43 10.75
N VAL A 37 7.78 10.84 10.53
CA VAL A 37 7.46 9.48 10.98
C VAL A 37 7.14 8.65 9.75
N VAL A 38 7.55 7.38 9.73
CA VAL A 38 7.12 6.41 8.73
C VAL A 38 6.38 5.27 9.43
N SER A 39 5.33 4.75 8.80
CA SER A 39 4.61 3.57 9.27
C SER A 39 4.28 2.61 8.13
N GLY A 40 4.35 1.30 8.40
CA GLY A 40 3.95 0.24 7.48
C GLY A 40 2.68 -0.47 7.92
N SER A 41 1.79 -0.80 6.99
CA SER A 41 0.46 -1.36 7.29
C SER A 41 0.04 -2.50 6.37
N GLU A 42 -0.88 -3.32 6.89
CA GLU A 42 -1.66 -4.31 6.15
C GLU A 42 -2.50 -3.69 5.03
N ASP A 43 -2.80 -2.39 5.09
CA ASP A 43 -3.51 -1.67 4.02
C ASP A 43 -2.70 -1.52 2.71
N CYS A 44 -1.54 -2.17 2.65
CA CYS A 44 -0.63 -2.20 1.52
C CYS A 44 0.00 -0.83 1.24
N SER A 45 0.19 -0.02 2.28
CA SER A 45 0.92 1.24 2.19
C SER A 45 1.96 1.41 3.30
N ALA A 46 3.04 2.09 2.95
CA ALA A 46 3.86 2.83 3.90
C ALA A 46 3.43 4.30 3.88
N LYS A 47 3.16 4.91 5.03
CA LYS A 47 2.79 6.33 5.13
C LYS A 47 3.91 7.11 5.81
N ILE A 48 4.14 8.31 5.28
CA ILE A 48 5.07 9.29 5.84
C ILE A 48 4.24 10.42 6.44
N TRP A 49 4.55 10.77 7.67
CA TRP A 49 3.81 11.75 8.46
C TRP A 49 4.72 12.90 8.85
N LYS A 50 4.13 14.10 8.90
CA LYS A 50 4.76 15.31 9.42
C LYS A 50 3.71 16.07 10.21
N ASP A 51 4.00 16.44 11.44
CA ASP A 51 3.15 17.29 12.28
C ASP A 51 1.67 16.81 12.34
N GLY A 52 1.48 15.48 12.39
CA GLY A 52 0.16 14.86 12.55
C GLY A 52 -0.56 14.53 11.25
N VAL A 53 -0.05 15.00 10.11
CA VAL A 53 -0.68 14.77 8.80
C VAL A 53 0.12 13.80 7.94
N CYS A 54 -0.58 12.98 7.16
CA CYS A 54 0.03 12.13 6.14
C CYS A 54 0.50 13.00 4.98
N VAL A 55 1.82 13.17 4.83
CA VAL A 55 2.40 13.96 3.73
C VAL A 55 2.68 13.13 2.49
N GLN A 56 2.79 11.81 2.64
CA GLN A 56 2.98 10.90 1.51
C GLN A 56 2.45 9.51 1.84
N SER A 57 1.87 8.85 0.85
CA SER A 57 1.47 7.44 0.92
C SER A 57 2.18 6.70 -0.21
N ILE A 58 2.98 5.71 0.15
CA ILE A 58 3.71 4.85 -0.78
C ILE A 58 2.98 3.51 -0.80
N GLU A 59 2.40 3.16 -1.95
CA GLU A 59 1.67 1.90 -2.08
C GLU A 59 2.63 0.74 -2.32
N HIS A 60 2.21 -0.48 -1.97
CA HIS A 60 2.97 -1.69 -2.16
C HIS A 60 2.06 -2.80 -2.72
N PRO A 61 2.59 -3.75 -3.50
CA PRO A 61 1.82 -4.89 -4.00
C PRO A 61 1.64 -5.98 -2.92
N GLY A 62 1.30 -5.58 -1.69
CA GLY A 62 1.24 -6.45 -0.53
C GLY A 62 1.30 -5.67 0.79
N CYS A 63 1.11 -6.38 1.90
CA CYS A 63 1.21 -5.81 3.24
C CYS A 63 2.63 -5.30 3.49
N VAL A 64 2.76 -4.12 4.09
CA VAL A 64 4.05 -3.58 4.52
C VAL A 64 4.26 -3.95 5.99
N TRP A 65 5.12 -4.94 6.23
CA TRP A 65 5.37 -5.43 7.58
C TRP A 65 6.31 -4.52 8.37
N ASP A 66 7.31 -3.95 7.70
CA ASP A 66 8.24 -3.02 8.33
C ASP A 66 8.55 -1.82 7.43
N ALA A 67 8.77 -0.67 8.07
CA ALA A 67 9.23 0.57 7.46
C ALA A 67 10.19 1.28 8.43
N LYS A 68 11.38 1.65 7.93
CA LYS A 68 12.47 2.23 8.73
C LYS A 68 13.17 3.33 7.98
N PHE A 69 13.57 4.38 8.69
CA PHE A 69 14.50 5.37 8.16
C PHE A 69 15.91 4.79 8.15
N LEU A 70 16.66 5.14 7.11
CA LEU A 70 18.09 4.93 7.02
C LEU A 70 18.82 6.21 7.46
N GLU A 71 20.09 6.07 7.86
CA GLU A 71 20.91 7.22 8.32
C GLU A 71 21.04 8.32 7.25
N ASN A 72 20.93 7.96 5.98
CA ASN A 72 21.00 8.88 4.84
C ASN A 72 19.66 9.56 4.51
N GLY A 73 18.62 9.35 5.32
CA GLY A 73 17.27 9.90 5.16
C GLY A 73 16.35 9.12 4.21
N ASP A 74 16.84 8.07 3.55
CA ASP A 74 16.01 7.17 2.75
C ASP A 74 15.13 6.28 3.65
N ILE A 75 14.16 5.60 3.05
CA ILE A 75 13.25 4.70 3.78
C ILE A 75 13.39 3.29 3.22
N ALA A 76 13.64 2.32 4.10
CA ALA A 76 13.55 0.90 3.79
C ALA A 76 12.14 0.38 4.12
N THR A 77 11.59 -0.48 3.27
CA THR A 77 10.29 -1.13 3.46
C THR A 77 10.42 -2.63 3.21
N ALA A 78 9.74 -3.45 4.03
CA ALA A 78 9.64 -4.89 3.85
C ALA A 78 8.18 -5.28 3.52
N CYS A 79 7.98 -5.85 2.33
CA CYS A 79 6.65 -6.11 1.77
C CYS A 79 6.37 -7.61 1.64
N SER A 80 5.10 -7.99 1.76
CA SER A 80 4.65 -9.37 1.64
C SER A 80 4.73 -9.97 0.25
N ASP A 81 5.09 -9.18 -0.76
CA ASP A 81 5.43 -9.64 -2.10
C ASP A 81 6.82 -10.31 -2.18
N GLY A 82 7.55 -10.35 -1.07
CA GLY A 82 8.89 -10.93 -0.99
C GLY A 82 10.00 -9.94 -1.37
N VAL A 83 9.69 -8.66 -1.57
CA VAL A 83 10.67 -7.65 -2.01
C VAL A 83 10.78 -6.53 -0.98
N ALA A 84 12.00 -6.34 -0.46
CA ALA A 84 12.36 -5.13 0.26
C ALA A 84 12.71 -4.01 -0.71
N ARG A 85 12.28 -2.77 -0.42
CA ARG A 85 12.52 -1.60 -1.28
C ARG A 85 13.11 -0.44 -0.49
N ILE A 86 14.01 0.29 -1.13
CA ILE A 86 14.55 1.56 -0.62
C ILE A 86 13.91 2.70 -1.41
N TRP A 87 13.40 3.69 -0.69
CA TRP A 87 12.76 4.88 -1.21
C TRP A 87 13.66 6.09 -0.95
N THR A 88 14.00 6.80 -2.01
CA THR A 88 14.91 7.95 -1.94
C THR A 88 14.31 9.17 -2.65
N THR A 89 14.66 10.35 -2.16
CA THR A 89 14.42 11.63 -2.84
C THR A 89 15.65 12.10 -3.63
N HIS A 90 16.80 11.43 -3.47
CA HIS A 90 18.05 11.82 -4.09
C HIS A 90 18.16 11.23 -5.51
N PRO A 91 18.26 12.08 -6.56
CA PRO A 91 18.32 11.62 -7.95
C PRO A 91 19.44 10.61 -8.22
N ASP A 92 20.60 10.79 -7.57
CA ASP A 92 21.79 9.94 -7.78
C ASP A 92 21.64 8.52 -7.23
N ARG A 93 20.64 8.28 -6.36
CA ARG A 93 20.32 6.96 -5.79
C ARG A 93 19.06 6.35 -6.41
N MET A 94 18.42 7.04 -7.35
CA MET A 94 17.23 6.51 -8.01
C MET A 94 17.61 5.36 -8.93
N THR A 95 16.76 4.34 -8.93
CA THR A 95 16.88 3.25 -9.90
C THR A 95 16.56 3.73 -11.32
N ASP A 96 17.00 2.97 -12.32
CA ASP A 96 16.75 3.29 -13.72
C ASP A 96 15.25 3.23 -14.07
N PRO A 97 14.82 3.80 -15.22
CA PRO A 97 13.42 3.83 -15.60
C PRO A 97 12.74 2.46 -15.73
N ILE A 98 13.48 1.41 -16.11
CA ILE A 98 12.94 0.06 -16.36
C ILE A 98 12.47 -0.55 -15.04
N GLU A 99 13.27 -0.43 -13.98
CA GLU A 99 12.89 -0.92 -12.64
C GLU A 99 11.68 -0.16 -12.07
N ARG A 100 11.57 1.15 -12.33
CA ARG A 100 10.39 1.93 -11.92
C ARG A 100 9.12 1.53 -12.66
N GLU A 101 9.24 1.22 -13.95
CA GLU A 101 8.15 0.69 -14.75
C GLU A 101 7.73 -0.70 -14.26
N SER A 102 8.70 -1.58 -14.00
CA SER A 102 8.47 -2.92 -13.42
C SER A 102 7.69 -2.84 -12.09
N TYR A 103 8.11 -1.96 -11.16
CA TYR A 103 7.38 -1.72 -9.92
C TYR A 103 5.95 -1.21 -10.17
N SER A 104 5.78 -0.28 -11.10
CA SER A 104 4.46 0.27 -11.45
C SER A 104 3.53 -0.81 -12.03
N SER A 105 4.05 -1.67 -12.90
CA SER A 105 3.32 -2.81 -13.46
C SER A 105 2.94 -3.84 -12.39
N GLN A 106 3.86 -4.17 -11.47
CA GLN A 106 3.57 -5.06 -10.34
C GLN A 106 2.45 -4.51 -9.47
N LEU A 107 2.51 -3.22 -9.10
CA LEU A 107 1.48 -2.57 -8.31
C LEU A 107 0.13 -2.56 -9.04
N TYR A 108 0.13 -2.27 -10.34
CA TYR A 108 -1.07 -2.28 -11.16
C TYR A 108 -1.72 -3.68 -11.22
N ASN A 109 -0.92 -4.70 -11.49
CA ASN A 109 -1.38 -6.10 -11.55
C ASN A 109 -1.92 -6.56 -10.19
N TYR A 110 -1.25 -6.22 -9.09
CA TYR A 110 -1.73 -6.51 -7.74
C TYR A 110 -3.10 -5.87 -7.44
N LYS A 111 -3.31 -4.61 -7.87
CA LYS A 111 -4.60 -3.94 -7.71
C LYS A 111 -5.69 -4.60 -8.54
N ILE A 112 -5.38 -5.06 -9.74
CA ILE A 112 -6.33 -5.78 -10.60
C ILE A 112 -6.72 -7.12 -10.00
N SER A 113 -5.77 -7.94 -9.55
CA SER A 113 -6.04 -9.28 -9.03
C SER A 113 -6.90 -9.26 -7.76
N ARG A 114 -6.83 -8.17 -6.98
CA ARG A 114 -7.69 -7.96 -5.80
C ARG A 114 -9.06 -7.37 -6.11
N LYS A 115 -9.28 -6.80 -7.30
CA LYS A 115 -10.61 -6.31 -7.69
C LYS A 115 -11.53 -7.50 -7.92
N ARG A 116 -12.71 -7.42 -7.31
CA ARG A 116 -13.80 -8.37 -7.56
C ARG A 116 -15.02 -7.65 -8.11
N VAL A 117 -15.70 -8.30 -9.05
CA VAL A 117 -16.98 -7.84 -9.62
C VAL A 117 -17.94 -9.01 -9.60
N GLY A 118 -19.06 -8.89 -8.89
CA GLY A 118 -20.03 -9.99 -8.76
C GLY A 118 -19.48 -11.26 -8.11
N GLY A 119 -18.44 -11.15 -7.27
CA GLY A 119 -17.79 -12.28 -6.60
C GLY A 119 -16.65 -12.93 -7.40
N LEU A 120 -16.56 -12.67 -8.71
CA LEU A 120 -15.46 -13.10 -9.59
C LEU A 120 -14.27 -12.15 -9.45
N LYS A 121 -13.05 -12.66 -9.61
CA LYS A 121 -11.89 -11.79 -9.78
C LYS A 121 -11.97 -11.10 -11.13
N LEU A 122 -11.50 -9.85 -11.19
CA LEU A 122 -11.51 -9.08 -12.43
C LEU A 122 -10.70 -9.77 -13.55
N GLU A 123 -9.60 -10.43 -13.18
CA GLU A 123 -8.74 -11.20 -14.10
C GLU A 123 -9.39 -12.44 -14.69
N ASP A 124 -10.38 -13.01 -13.99
CA ASP A 124 -11.10 -14.22 -14.39
C ASP A 124 -12.40 -13.87 -15.14
N LEU A 125 -12.68 -12.59 -15.37
CA LEU A 125 -13.91 -12.20 -16.05
C LEU A 125 -13.89 -12.69 -17.49
N PRO A 126 -14.97 -13.35 -17.93
CA PRO A 126 -15.08 -13.71 -19.33
C PRO A 126 -15.05 -12.46 -20.22
N GLY A 127 -14.42 -12.58 -21.39
CA GLY A 127 -14.46 -11.54 -22.40
C GLY A 127 -15.88 -11.25 -22.87
N LEU A 128 -16.08 -10.11 -23.55
CA LEU A 128 -17.38 -9.71 -24.11
C LEU A 128 -18.06 -10.79 -24.97
N ASP A 129 -17.29 -11.70 -25.58
CA ASP A 129 -17.82 -12.78 -26.39
C ASP A 129 -18.64 -13.81 -25.59
N SER A 130 -18.37 -14.00 -24.30
CA SER A 130 -19.18 -14.89 -23.47
C SER A 130 -20.61 -14.36 -23.25
N LEU A 131 -20.82 -13.04 -23.40
CA LEU A 131 -22.17 -12.46 -23.37
C LEU A 131 -23.06 -12.92 -24.54
N LYS A 132 -22.45 -13.53 -25.57
CA LYS A 132 -23.16 -14.04 -26.74
C LYS A 132 -23.59 -15.50 -26.55
N VAL A 133 -23.17 -16.17 -25.48
CA VAL A 133 -23.49 -17.58 -25.22
C VAL A 133 -24.73 -17.67 -24.32
N PRO A 134 -25.86 -18.20 -24.80
CA PRO A 134 -27.05 -18.40 -23.97
C PRO A 134 -26.75 -19.33 -22.78
N GLY A 135 -27.33 -19.03 -21.63
CA GLY A 135 -27.23 -19.83 -20.41
C GLY A 135 -28.09 -21.09 -20.45
N THR A 136 -28.11 -21.84 -19.34
CA THR A 136 -28.85 -23.11 -19.23
C THR A 136 -30.35 -22.93 -19.00
N SER A 137 -30.79 -21.72 -18.64
CA SER A 137 -32.17 -21.35 -18.39
C SER A 137 -32.57 -20.14 -19.23
N ASP A 138 -33.85 -20.02 -19.55
CA ASP A 138 -34.37 -18.94 -20.40
C ASP A 138 -34.09 -17.56 -19.75
N GLY A 139 -33.45 -16.68 -20.51
CA GLY A 139 -32.99 -15.36 -20.03
C GLY A 139 -31.64 -15.33 -19.30
N GLN A 140 -30.95 -16.46 -19.12
CA GLN A 140 -29.56 -16.47 -18.64
C GLN A 140 -28.56 -16.33 -19.79
N THR A 141 -27.41 -15.76 -19.48
CA THR A 141 -26.21 -15.73 -20.33
C THR A 141 -25.09 -16.44 -19.58
N LYS A 142 -24.26 -17.21 -20.28
CA LYS A 142 -23.18 -17.99 -19.68
C LYS A 142 -22.01 -17.07 -19.34
N VAL A 143 -22.09 -16.39 -18.19
CA VAL A 143 -21.05 -15.54 -17.61
C VAL A 143 -20.42 -16.28 -16.44
#